data_AF-A0A926WXL9-F1
#
_entry.id   AF-A0A926WXL9-F1
#
_cell.length_a   1.000
_cell.length_b   1.000
_cell.length_c   1.000
_cell.angle_alpha   90.00
_cell.angle_beta   90.00
_cell.angle_gamma   90.00
#
_symmetry.space_group_name_H-M   'P 1'
#
loop_
_entity.id
_entity.type
_entity.pdbx_description
1 polymer ?
#
loop_
_entity_poly.entity_id
_entity_poly.type
_entity_poly.pdbx_seq_one_letter_code
_entity_poly.pdbx_strand_id
1 'polypeptide(L)'
;MKLTYRGISYDYNPPQAQVGEVVAAGQYRGSGVRFRKAQKQLSQQPSLDLKYRGVAYTTGAPEPILAPVVVEPVAASAIASVDDRLRSLVINHHRNVKQREQVMLSRVAVQVGLPSQYAYQYWNPIQGKINTAVAGTYSRSHVAFS
;
A
#
# COMPACT_ATOMS: atom_id res chain seq x y z
N MET A 1 -19.86 -21.75 26.34
CA MET A 1 -21.14 -21.74 25.58
C MET A 1 -20.83 -22.15 24.16
N LYS A 2 -21.45 -23.22 23.64
CA LYS A 2 -21.23 -23.68 22.25
C LYS A 2 -22.00 -22.78 21.29
N LEU A 3 -21.38 -22.39 20.18
CA LEU A 3 -22.04 -21.55 19.16
C LEU A 3 -22.92 -22.45 18.29
N THR A 4 -24.23 -22.20 18.28
CA THR A 4 -25.21 -22.91 17.43
C THR A 4 -25.69 -22.01 16.31
N TYR A 5 -25.46 -22.44 15.06
CA TYR A 5 -25.98 -21.76 13.87
C TYR A 5 -26.72 -22.78 12.99
N ARG A 6 -27.97 -22.47 12.60
CA ARG A 6 -28.85 -23.34 11.81
C ARG A 6 -28.97 -24.78 12.34
N GLY A 7 -29.07 -24.95 13.66
CA GLY A 7 -29.23 -26.26 14.29
C GLY A 7 -27.95 -27.11 14.39
N ILE A 8 -26.82 -26.62 13.87
CA ILE A 8 -25.52 -27.28 13.98
C ILE A 8 -24.72 -26.60 15.09
N SER A 9 -24.26 -27.40 16.06
CA SER A 9 -23.38 -26.93 17.12
C SER A 9 -21.93 -26.97 16.66
N TYR A 10 -21.27 -25.81 16.71
CA TYR A 10 -19.85 -25.69 16.41
C TYR A 10 -19.04 -25.72 17.70
N ASP A 11 -18.03 -26.59 17.73
CA ASP A 11 -17.00 -26.55 18.75
C ASP A 11 -15.91 -25.58 18.29
N TYR A 12 -16.09 -24.31 18.63
CA TYR A 12 -15.19 -23.24 18.21
C TYR A 12 -13.95 -23.23 19.10
N ASN A 13 -12.85 -23.79 18.59
CA ASN A 13 -11.53 -23.67 19.17
C ASN A 13 -10.70 -22.64 18.37
N PRO A 14 -10.71 -21.35 18.73
CA PRO A 14 -9.94 -20.35 18.01
C PRO A 14 -8.44 -20.64 18.14
N PRO A 15 -7.67 -20.51 17.06
CA PRO A 15 -6.22 -20.66 17.13
C PRO A 15 -5.65 -19.59 18.07
N GLN A 16 -5.05 -20.04 19.17
CA GLN A 16 -4.38 -19.15 20.12
C GLN A 16 -3.07 -18.67 19.50
N ALA A 17 -3.03 -17.41 19.09
CA ALA A 17 -1.79 -16.79 18.64
C ALA A 17 -0.85 -16.62 19.85
N GLN A 18 0.38 -17.12 19.75
CA GLN A 18 1.44 -16.81 20.71
C GLN A 18 1.83 -15.34 20.55
N VAL A 19 1.42 -14.50 21.50
CA VAL A 19 1.65 -13.06 21.43
C VAL A 19 2.78 -12.68 22.38
N GLY A 20 3.76 -11.92 21.86
CA GLY A 20 4.88 -11.46 22.65
C GLY A 20 4.54 -10.29 23.57
N GLU A 21 5.57 -9.70 24.16
CA GLU A 21 5.48 -8.61 25.12
C GLU A 21 4.79 -7.36 24.54
N VAL A 22 4.03 -6.66 25.39
CA VAL A 22 3.35 -5.41 25.05
C VAL A 22 4.38 -4.29 25.00
N VAL A 23 4.52 -3.67 23.82
CA VAL A 23 5.43 -2.53 23.59
C VAL A 23 4.78 -1.21 23.96
N ALA A 24 3.50 -1.07 23.65
CA ALA A 24 2.75 0.15 23.91
C ALA A 24 1.26 -0.18 24.06
N ALA A 25 0.56 0.57 24.89
CA ALA A 25 -0.88 0.47 25.06
C ALA A 25 -1.51 1.85 25.07
N GLY A 26 -2.74 1.95 24.56
CA GLY A 26 -3.51 3.19 24.54
C GLY A 26 -5.01 2.92 24.39
N GLN A 27 -5.79 4.00 24.30
CA GLN A 27 -7.21 3.91 23.96
C GLN A 27 -7.46 4.62 22.63
N TYR A 28 -8.17 3.94 21.73
CA TYR A 28 -8.66 4.50 20.49
C TYR A 28 -10.18 4.42 20.48
N ARG A 29 -10.86 5.58 20.46
CA ARG A 29 -12.33 5.69 20.44
C ARG A 29 -13.03 4.82 21.50
N GLY A 30 -12.53 4.84 22.74
CA GLY A 30 -13.08 4.08 23.87
C GLY A 30 -12.72 2.59 23.88
N SER A 31 -12.01 2.08 22.86
CA SER A 31 -11.51 0.71 22.83
C SER A 31 -10.01 0.68 23.15
N GLY A 32 -9.61 -0.25 24.02
CA GLY A 32 -8.20 -0.44 24.37
C GLY A 32 -7.42 -1.06 23.20
N VAL A 33 -6.32 -0.43 22.80
CA VAL A 33 -5.39 -0.94 21.78
C VAL A 33 -4.06 -1.28 22.46
N ARG A 34 -3.52 -2.47 22.16
CA ARG A 34 -2.23 -2.94 22.68
C ARG A 34 -1.35 -3.36 21.52
N PHE A 35 -0.19 -2.73 21.38
CA PHE A 35 0.84 -3.10 20.42
C PHE A 35 1.76 -4.12 21.08
N ARG A 36 1.99 -5.26 20.44
CA ARG A 36 2.82 -6.35 20.95
C ARG A 36 3.91 -6.72 19.94
N LYS A 37 5.08 -7.12 20.43
CA LYS A 37 6.12 -7.71 19.57
C LYS A 37 5.65 -9.10 19.10
N ALA A 38 5.90 -9.42 17.84
CA ALA A 38 5.69 -10.76 17.33
C ALA A 38 6.71 -11.71 17.99
N GLN A 39 6.24 -12.78 18.64
CA GLN A 39 7.13 -13.72 19.33
C GLN A 39 7.95 -14.58 18.35
N LYS A 40 7.36 -14.91 17.20
CA LYS A 40 8.05 -15.55 16.09
C LYS A 40 8.17 -14.56 14.95
N GLN A 41 9.40 -14.28 14.53
CA GLN A 41 9.63 -13.54 13.29
C GLN A 41 9.07 -14.37 12.14
N LEU A 42 8.00 -13.90 11.50
CA LEU A 42 7.40 -14.57 10.34
C LEU A 42 8.36 -14.42 9.16
N SER A 43 9.35 -15.30 9.07
CA SER A 43 10.13 -15.49 7.86
C SER A 43 9.26 -16.24 6.86
N GLN A 44 8.50 -15.51 6.04
CA GLN A 44 7.85 -16.10 4.87
C GLN A 44 8.93 -16.37 3.83
N GLN A 45 9.61 -17.52 3.96
CA GLN A 45 10.46 -17.99 2.88
C GLN A 45 9.56 -18.52 1.76
N PRO A 46 9.77 -18.09 0.51
CA PRO A 46 9.05 -18.67 -0.61
C PRO A 46 9.39 -20.16 -0.68
N SER A 47 8.37 -21.00 -0.87
CA SER A 47 8.55 -22.44 -1.08
C SER A 47 9.13 -22.79 -2.45
N LEU A 48 9.24 -21.80 -3.33
CA LEU A 48 9.76 -21.93 -4.69
C LEU A 48 11.03 -21.10 -4.86
N ASP A 49 11.94 -21.62 -5.68
CA ASP A 49 13.12 -20.89 -6.10
C ASP A 49 12.71 -19.65 -6.91
N LEU A 50 13.13 -18.49 -6.44
CA LEU A 50 12.92 -17.24 -7.15
C LEU A 50 13.77 -17.24 -8.43
N LYS A 51 13.19 -16.85 -9.57
CA LYS A 51 13.92 -16.70 -10.84
C LYS A 51 13.73 -15.28 -11.36
N TYR A 52 14.82 -14.63 -11.77
CA TYR A 52 14.79 -13.32 -12.42
C TYR A 52 15.36 -13.43 -13.83
N ARG A 53 14.58 -13.06 -14.85
CA ARG A 53 14.95 -13.14 -16.28
C ARG A 53 15.58 -14.49 -16.68
N GLY A 54 15.00 -15.58 -16.20
CA GLY A 54 15.46 -16.95 -16.51
C GLY A 54 16.61 -17.47 -15.67
N VAL A 55 17.23 -16.64 -14.82
CA VAL A 55 18.33 -17.04 -13.92
C VAL A 55 17.79 -17.23 -12.50
N ALA A 56 18.21 -18.29 -11.81
CA ALA A 56 17.85 -18.53 -10.41
C ALA A 56 18.42 -17.41 -9.53
N TYR A 57 17.55 -16.76 -8.76
CA TYR A 57 17.91 -15.73 -7.81
C TYR A 57 18.35 -16.41 -6.51
N THR A 58 19.67 -16.53 -6.35
CA THR A 58 20.30 -16.93 -5.09
C THR A 58 20.89 -15.68 -4.45
N THR A 59 20.51 -15.39 -3.22
CA THR A 59 21.32 -14.50 -2.38
C THR A 59 22.43 -15.38 -1.82
N GLY A 60 23.69 -14.96 -2.00
CA GLY A 60 24.85 -15.76 -1.62
C GLY A 60 24.67 -16.36 -0.23
N ALA A 61 24.98 -17.65 -0.10
CA ALA A 61 24.95 -18.34 1.18
C ALA A 61 25.75 -17.53 2.22
N PRO A 62 25.30 -17.42 3.47
CA PRO A 62 26.15 -16.89 4.53
C PRO A 62 27.30 -17.89 4.72
N GLU A 63 28.45 -17.60 4.12
CA GLU A 63 29.68 -18.31 4.42
C GLU A 63 30.02 -18.13 5.90
N PRO A 64 30.52 -19.18 6.59
CA PRO A 64 30.98 -19.04 7.96
C PRO A 64 32.08 -17.99 8.04
N ILE A 65 31.89 -17.06 8.97
CA ILE A 65 32.71 -15.88 9.21
C ILE A 65 34.17 -16.29 9.41
N LEU A 66 34.99 -16.18 8.37
CA LEU A 66 36.45 -16.21 8.46
C LEU A 66 37.00 -14.97 7.78
N ALA A 67 37.43 -14.03 8.64
CA ALA A 67 38.08 -12.75 8.36
C ALA A 67 37.27 -11.71 7.54
N PRO A 68 37.22 -10.44 7.99
CA PRO A 68 36.50 -9.40 7.26
C PRO A 68 37.26 -9.04 5.98
N VAL A 69 36.86 -9.60 4.85
CA VAL A 69 37.19 -9.04 3.54
C VAL A 69 36.39 -7.76 3.39
N VAL A 70 37.10 -6.65 3.26
CA VAL A 70 36.55 -5.33 2.93
C VAL A 70 35.88 -5.44 1.56
N VAL A 71 34.56 -5.59 1.56
CA VAL A 71 33.75 -5.54 0.33
C VAL A 71 33.50 -4.07 0.02
N GLU A 72 34.10 -3.57 -1.06
CA GLU A 72 33.76 -2.26 -1.63
C GLU A 72 32.25 -2.23 -1.95
N PRO A 73 31.53 -1.18 -1.54
CA PRO A 73 30.08 -1.13 -1.72
C PRO A 73 29.76 -0.98 -3.21
N VAL A 74 29.18 -2.04 -3.80
CA VAL A 74 28.49 -1.97 -5.10
C VAL A 74 27.49 -0.82 -5.03
N ALA A 75 27.67 0.15 -5.92
CA ALA A 75 26.94 1.39 -5.99
C ALA A 75 25.44 1.17 -5.79
N ALA A 76 24.96 1.55 -4.60
CA ALA A 76 23.56 1.62 -4.27
C ALA A 76 22.85 2.37 -5.40
N SER A 77 21.88 1.71 -6.03
CA SER A 77 20.93 2.32 -6.97
C SER A 77 20.52 3.67 -6.41
N ALA A 78 20.85 4.74 -7.14
CA ALA A 78 20.70 6.13 -6.71
C ALA A 78 19.39 6.31 -5.96
N ILE A 79 19.49 6.47 -4.64
CA ILE A 79 18.35 6.82 -3.80
C ILE A 79 17.94 8.19 -4.36
N ALA A 80 16.86 8.24 -5.13
CA ALA A 80 16.33 9.49 -5.65
C ALA A 80 16.30 10.47 -4.48
N SER A 81 16.85 11.67 -4.70
CA SER A 81 16.95 12.66 -3.64
C SER A 81 15.59 12.82 -2.95
N VAL A 82 15.60 13.12 -1.65
CA VAL A 82 14.33 13.30 -0.91
C VAL A 82 13.43 14.28 -1.66
N ASP A 83 14.02 15.32 -2.25
CA ASP A 83 13.33 16.31 -3.09
C ASP A 83 12.71 15.71 -4.37
N ASP A 84 13.44 14.86 -5.10
CA ASP A 84 12.90 14.15 -6.27
C ASP A 84 11.74 13.24 -5.88
N ARG A 85 11.86 12.56 -4.74
CA ARG A 85 10.80 11.71 -4.21
C ARG A 85 9.57 12.54 -3.87
N LEU A 86 9.73 13.67 -3.17
CA LEU A 86 8.63 14.58 -2.86
C LEU A 86 7.96 15.10 -4.15
N ARG A 87 8.76 15.52 -5.13
CA ARG A 87 8.27 15.97 -6.44
C ARG A 87 7.45 14.87 -7.13
N SER A 88 7.92 13.63 -7.11
CA SER A 88 7.20 12.49 -7.70
C SER A 88 5.85 12.25 -7.01
N LEU A 89 5.77 12.36 -5.69
CA LEU A 89 4.53 12.19 -4.92
C LEU A 89 3.49 13.25 -5.26
N VAL A 90 3.91 14.52 -5.37
CA VAL A 90 3.03 15.64 -5.75
C VAL A 90 2.49 15.44 -7.16
N ILE A 91 3.36 15.08 -8.12
CA ILE A 91 2.96 14.82 -9.51
C ILE A 91 1.98 13.64 -9.59
N ASN A 92 2.27 12.55 -8.88
CA ASN A 92 1.42 11.36 -8.87
C ASN A 92 0.05 11.65 -8.24
N HIS A 93 0.01 12.43 -7.16
CA HIS A 93 -1.24 12.88 -6.54
C HIS A 93 -2.08 13.71 -7.51
N HIS A 94 -1.48 14.70 -8.16
CA HIS A 94 -2.16 15.56 -9.15
C HIS A 94 -2.77 14.74 -10.29
N ARG A 95 -2.00 13.78 -10.83
CA ARG A 95 -2.46 12.86 -11.88
C ARG A 95 -3.63 11.99 -11.40
N ASN A 96 -3.58 11.47 -10.18
CA ASN A 96 -4.63 10.62 -9.64
C ASN A 96 -5.97 11.37 -9.51
N VAL A 97 -5.94 12.60 -8.98
CA VAL A 97 -7.15 13.43 -8.86
C VAL A 97 -7.74 13.75 -10.24
N LYS A 98 -6.89 14.02 -11.24
CA LYS A 98 -7.33 14.24 -12.62
C LYS A 98 -7.96 13.01 -13.27
N GLN A 99 -7.35 11.85 -13.09
CA GLN A 99 -7.91 10.60 -13.62
C GLN A 99 -9.28 10.32 -13.02
N ARG A 100 -9.48 10.58 -11.72
CA ARG A 100 -10.78 10.43 -11.07
C ARG A 100 -11.82 11.41 -11.60
N GLU A 101 -11.45 12.68 -11.78
CA GLU A 101 -12.31 13.69 -12.41
C GLU A 101 -12.78 13.23 -13.79
N GLN A 102 -11.85 12.77 -14.63
CA GLN A 102 -12.15 12.31 -15.99
C GLN A 102 -13.05 11.07 -16.00
N VAL A 103 -12.84 10.11 -15.08
CA VAL A 103 -13.69 8.92 -14.96
C VAL A 103 -15.10 9.27 -14.50
N MET A 104 -15.25 10.24 -13.59
CA MET A 104 -16.58 10.68 -13.16
C MET A 104 -17.31 11.42 -14.29
N LEU A 105 -16.64 12.33 -14.99
CA LEU A 105 -17.22 13.05 -16.12
C LEU A 105 -17.60 12.12 -17.27
N SER A 106 -16.77 11.12 -17.58
CA SER A 106 -17.09 10.16 -18.64
C SER A 106 -18.31 9.31 -18.29
N ARG A 107 -18.47 8.91 -17.02
CA ARG A 107 -19.68 8.21 -16.55
C ARG A 107 -20.92 9.08 -16.66
N VAL A 108 -20.85 10.34 -16.23
CA VAL A 108 -21.99 11.28 -16.33
C VAL A 108 -22.34 11.55 -17.79
N ALA A 109 -21.36 11.71 -18.67
CA ALA A 109 -21.58 11.92 -20.09
C ALA A 109 -22.37 10.75 -20.70
N VAL A 110 -21.99 9.50 -20.38
CA VAL A 110 -22.73 8.30 -20.80
C VAL A 110 -24.17 8.31 -20.28
N GLN A 111 -24.40 8.74 -19.03
CA GLN A 111 -25.76 8.83 -18.47
C GLN A 111 -26.64 9.87 -19.17
N VAL A 112 -26.05 10.97 -19.65
CA VAL A 112 -26.75 12.02 -20.41
C VAL A 112 -26.97 11.60 -21.87
N GLY A 113 -26.51 10.42 -22.27
CA GLY A 113 -26.68 9.88 -23.62
C GLY A 113 -25.57 10.30 -24.60
N LEU A 114 -24.46 10.86 -24.11
CA LEU A 114 -23.29 11.12 -24.94
C LEU A 114 -22.59 9.79 -25.28
N PRO A 115 -22.24 9.54 -26.54
CA PRO A 115 -21.48 8.35 -26.93
C PRO A 115 -20.14 8.30 -26.20
N SER A 116 -19.77 7.13 -25.71
CA SER A 116 -18.53 6.90 -24.95
C SER A 116 -17.28 7.41 -25.68
N GLN A 117 -17.25 7.29 -27.01
CA GLN A 117 -16.16 7.80 -27.87
C GLN A 117 -15.91 9.31 -27.71
N TYR A 118 -16.95 10.13 -27.50
CA TYR A 118 -16.80 11.57 -27.28
C TYR A 118 -16.60 11.92 -25.79
N ALA A 119 -17.15 11.10 -24.89
CA ALA A 119 -17.01 11.28 -23.45
C ALA A 119 -15.56 11.21 -22.96
N TYR A 120 -14.72 10.38 -23.58
CA TYR A 120 -13.28 10.27 -23.26
C TYR A 120 -12.41 11.33 -23.96
N GLN A 121 -12.88 11.90 -25.06
CA GLN A 121 -12.16 12.90 -25.86
C GLN A 121 -12.20 14.30 -25.23
N TYR A 122 -13.02 14.51 -24.20
CA TYR A 122 -13.00 15.74 -23.43
C TYR A 122 -11.73 15.83 -22.57
N TRP A 123 -10.64 16.25 -23.21
CA TRP A 123 -9.39 16.62 -22.58
C TRP A 123 -9.33 18.14 -22.55
N ASN A 124 -9.43 18.76 -21.37
CA ASN A 124 -9.38 20.21 -21.24
C ASN A 124 -7.92 20.67 -21.48
N PRO A 125 -7.59 21.24 -22.66
CA PRO A 125 -6.19 21.46 -23.02
C PRO A 125 -5.60 22.67 -22.30
N ILE A 126 -6.44 23.54 -21.71
CA ILE A 126 -6.00 24.92 -21.52
C ILE A 126 -4.97 25.07 -20.39
N GLN A 127 -5.01 24.33 -19.27
CA GLN A 127 -3.96 24.53 -18.23
C GLN A 127 -3.60 23.32 -17.34
N GLY A 128 -4.14 22.11 -17.57
CA GLY A 128 -3.84 20.95 -16.71
C GLY A 128 -4.23 21.10 -15.22
N LYS A 129 -4.88 22.23 -14.86
CA LYS A 129 -5.31 22.57 -13.51
C LYS A 129 -6.52 21.73 -13.11
N ILE A 130 -6.51 21.19 -11.90
CA ILE A 130 -7.64 20.49 -11.30
C ILE A 130 -8.74 21.51 -11.00
N ASN A 131 -10.00 21.15 -11.25
CA ASN A 131 -11.13 21.97 -10.83
C ASN A 131 -11.08 22.15 -9.29
N THR A 132 -11.22 23.38 -8.80
CA THR A 132 -11.11 23.71 -7.37
C THR A 132 -12.09 22.91 -6.50
N ALA A 133 -13.31 22.66 -6.99
CA ALA A 133 -14.32 21.86 -6.30
C ALA A 133 -13.88 20.39 -6.14
N VAL A 134 -13.23 19.83 -7.17
CA VAL A 134 -12.70 18.46 -7.15
C VAL A 134 -11.46 18.37 -6.28
N ALA A 135 -10.59 19.40 -6.31
CA ALA A 135 -9.41 19.47 -5.46
C ALA A 135 -9.77 19.47 -3.97
N GLY A 136 -10.81 20.20 -3.55
CA GLY A 136 -11.26 20.24 -2.15
C GLY A 136 -11.89 18.95 -1.64
N THR A 137 -12.51 18.16 -2.52
CA THR A 137 -13.26 16.94 -2.14
C THR A 137 -12.46 15.65 -2.31
N TYR A 138 -11.57 15.57 -3.30
CA TYR A 138 -10.81 14.36 -3.63
C TYR A 138 -9.33 14.43 -3.24
N SER A 139 -8.81 15.59 -2.83
CA SER A 139 -7.47 15.66 -2.23
C SER A 139 -7.47 15.00 -0.85
N ARG A 140 -6.29 14.57 -0.38
CA ARG A 140 -6.14 13.95 0.95
C ARG A 140 -6.64 14.93 2.01
N SER A 141 -7.54 14.46 2.88
CA SER A 141 -8.07 15.25 4.00
C SER A 141 -6.94 15.73 4.90
N HIS A 142 -6.99 17.01 5.30
CA HIS A 142 -6.06 17.60 6.28
C HIS A 142 -6.07 16.87 7.64
N VAL A 143 -7.09 16.05 7.90
CA VAL A 143 -7.26 15.24 9.12
C VAL A 143 -6.20 14.13 9.27
N ALA A 144 -5.50 13.74 8.20
CA ALA A 144 -4.46 12.70 8.26
C ALA A 144 -3.08 13.20 8.74
N PHE A 145 -2.97 14.46 9.15
CA PHE A 145 -1.73 15.09 9.65
C PHE A 145 -1.72 15.31 11.18
N SER A 146 -2.70 14.79 11.93
CA SER A 146 -2.72 14.81 13.40
C SER A 146 -2.27 13.50 14.02
#